data_AF-A0A1G1ZEN7-F1
#
_entry.id   AF-A0A1G1ZEN7-F1
#
_cell.length_a   1.000
_cell.length_b   1.000
_cell.length_c   1.000
_cell.angle_alpha   90.00
_cell.angle_beta   90.00
_cell.angle_gamma   90.00
#
_symmetry.space_group_name_H-M   'P 1'
#
loop_
_entity.id
_entity.type
_entity.pdbx_description
1 polymer ?
#
loop_
_entity_poly.entity_id
_entity_poly.type
_entity_poly.pdbx_seq_one_letter_code
_entity_poly.pdbx_strand_id
1 'polypeptide(L)'
;MEAEKFVEVTVTAYSSREGETDNTPYITAAGTTVRTGVVAANWLPLGTQVRIPEIFGDQVFTVEDRMHERNSNKLDVWFPNTSDALRFGVRNTRVEIL
;
A
#
# COMPACT_ATOMS: atom_id res chain seq x y z
N MET A 1 -24.77 10.02 6.99
CA MET A 1 -24.24 8.95 6.13
C MET A 1 -23.08 9.57 5.39
N GLU A 2 -21.86 9.35 5.88
CA GLU A 2 -20.65 9.66 5.10
C GLU A 2 -20.75 8.83 3.81
N ALA A 3 -20.60 9.47 2.64
CA ALA A 3 -20.54 8.71 1.40
C ALA A 3 -19.26 7.88 1.44
N GLU A 4 -19.37 6.56 1.41
CA GLU A 4 -18.21 5.66 1.29
C GLU A 4 -17.43 6.09 0.03
N LYS A 5 -16.25 6.68 0.22
CA LYS A 5 -15.43 7.18 -0.89
C LYS A 5 -14.65 6.01 -1.47
N PHE A 6 -15.29 5.29 -2.38
CA PHE A 6 -14.60 4.31 -3.21
C PHE A 6 -13.88 4.99 -4.36
N VAL A 7 -12.66 4.54 -4.61
CA VAL A 7 -11.86 4.91 -5.79
C VAL A 7 -11.37 3.66 -6.50
N GLU A 8 -11.49 3.65 -7.83
CA GLU A 8 -10.86 2.61 -8.64
C GLU A 8 -9.38 2.93 -8.80
N VAL A 9 -8.52 2.00 -8.39
CA VAL A 9 -7.08 2.18 -8.43
C VAL A 9 -6.38 0.88 -8.74
N THR A 10 -5.23 0.98 -9.40
CA THR A 10 -4.33 -0.15 -9.58
C THR A 10 -3.61 -0.42 -8.25
N VAL A 11 -3.87 -1.59 -7.69
CA VAL A 11 -3.22 -2.12 -6.50
C VAL A 11 -2.08 -3.05 -6.91
N THR A 12 -0.90 -2.80 -6.38
CA THR A 12 0.29 -3.64 -6.53
C THR A 12 0.77 -4.14 -5.18
N ALA A 13 1.83 -4.94 -5.19
CA ALA A 13 2.49 -5.38 -3.97
C ALA A 13 4.00 -5.13 -4.05
N TYR A 14 4.58 -4.75 -2.92
CA TYR A 14 6.02 -4.62 -2.73
C TYR A 14 6.46 -5.35 -1.47
N SER A 15 7.77 -5.60 -1.37
CA SER A 15 8.41 -6.15 -0.17
C SER A 15 9.70 -5.40 0.08
N SER A 16 10.06 -5.20 1.35
CA SER A 16 11.33 -4.61 1.73
C SER A 16 12.51 -5.50 1.31
N ARG A 17 13.08 -5.24 0.13
CA ARG A 17 14.32 -5.87 -0.35
C ARG A 17 15.48 -4.95 0.02
N GLU A 18 16.42 -5.47 0.81
CA GLU A 18 17.65 -4.74 1.15
C GLU A 18 18.44 -4.33 -0.11
N GLY A 19 18.29 -5.06 -1.23
CA GLY A 19 18.97 -4.78 -2.50
C GLY A 19 18.39 -3.63 -3.34
N GLU A 20 17.30 -2.98 -2.91
CA GLU A 20 16.63 -1.90 -3.67
C GLU A 20 16.52 -0.57 -2.90
N THR A 21 17.10 -0.44 -1.70
CA THR A 21 16.99 0.78 -0.86
C THR A 21 18.28 1.15 -0.13
N ASP A 22 18.49 2.45 0.06
CA ASP A 22 19.60 3.05 0.84
C ASP A 22 19.40 2.75 2.34
N ASN A 23 20.34 1.99 2.92
CA ASN A 23 20.65 1.75 4.35
C ASN A 23 19.51 1.47 5.37
N THR A 24 18.22 1.59 5.04
CA THR A 24 17.06 1.42 5.95
C THR A 24 15.81 0.81 5.27
N PRO A 25 15.89 -0.39 4.66
CA PRO A 25 14.82 -1.02 3.87
C PRO A 25 13.48 -1.24 4.59
N TYR A 26 13.49 -1.11 5.92
CA TYR A 26 12.35 -1.41 6.79
C TYR A 26 11.70 -0.17 7.40
N ILE A 27 12.15 1.05 7.04
CA ILE A 27 11.58 2.31 7.54
C ILE A 27 10.71 2.93 6.44
N THR A 28 9.46 3.23 6.77
CA THR A 28 8.50 3.89 5.85
C THR A 28 8.75 5.38 5.75
N ALA A 29 8.16 6.05 4.76
CA ALA A 29 8.16 7.51 4.67
C ALA A 29 7.53 8.23 5.89
N ALA A 30 6.68 7.55 6.67
CA ALA A 30 6.14 8.05 7.93
C ALA A 30 7.10 7.88 9.12
N GLY A 31 8.27 7.25 8.92
CA GLY A 31 9.26 6.97 9.97
C GLY A 31 8.92 5.76 10.83
N THR A 32 7.95 4.93 10.42
CA THR A 32 7.56 3.69 11.13
C THR A 32 8.28 2.48 10.55
N THR A 33 8.33 1.37 11.30
CA THR A 33 8.78 0.10 10.73
C THR A 33 7.67 -0.54 9.89
N VAL A 34 8.03 -1.05 8.73
CA VAL A 34 7.13 -1.81 7.86
C VAL A 34 6.50 -3.00 8.58
N ARG A 35 5.23 -3.27 8.29
CA ARG A 35 4.45 -4.38 8.85
C ARG A 35 3.21 -4.65 8.00
N THR A 36 2.59 -5.81 8.21
CA THR A 36 1.28 -6.10 7.61
C THR A 36 0.28 -5.00 7.97
N GLY A 37 -0.44 -4.49 6.96
CA GLY A 37 -1.33 -3.35 7.12
C GLY A 37 -0.72 -2.02 6.63
N VAL A 38 0.55 -1.97 6.26
CA VAL A 38 1.15 -0.78 5.61
C VAL A 38 0.88 -0.80 4.11
N VAL A 39 0.51 0.37 3.57
CA VAL A 39 0.44 0.63 2.13
C VAL A 39 1.23 1.87 1.76
N ALA A 40 1.70 1.91 0.52
CA ALA A 40 2.31 3.07 -0.10
C ALA A 40 1.34 3.71 -1.10
N ALA A 41 1.17 5.03 -1.03
CA ALA A 41 0.40 5.80 -2.01
C ALA A 41 0.91 7.24 -2.01
N ASN A 42 0.96 7.89 -3.18
CA ASN A 42 1.36 9.31 -3.25
C ASN A 42 0.17 10.27 -3.26
N TRP A 43 -0.99 9.78 -3.71
CA TRP A 43 -2.22 10.55 -3.88
C TRP A 43 -3.09 10.60 -2.60
N LEU A 44 -2.64 9.97 -1.52
CA LEU A 44 -3.27 10.02 -0.20
C LEU A 44 -2.31 10.60 0.86
N PRO A 45 -2.81 11.39 1.82
CA PRO A 45 -2.02 11.81 2.99
C PRO A 45 -1.48 10.60 3.77
N LEU A 46 -0.30 10.74 4.39
CA LEU A 46 0.17 9.75 5.37
C LEU A 46 -0.84 9.67 6.54
N GLY A 47 -1.06 8.46 7.06
CA GLY A 47 -2.04 8.17 8.10
C GLY A 47 -3.45 7.89 7.58
N THR A 48 -3.73 8.09 6.29
CA THR A 48 -5.03 7.74 5.70
C THR A 48 -5.28 6.25 5.86
N GLN A 49 -6.48 5.88 6.31
CA GLN A 49 -6.88 4.48 6.41
C GLN A 49 -7.70 4.06 5.20
N VAL A 50 -7.46 2.86 4.69
CA VAL A 50 -8.14 2.32 3.52
C VAL A 50 -8.51 0.85 3.71
N ARG A 51 -9.53 0.39 2.99
CA ARG A 51 -9.85 -1.03 2.82
C ARG A 51 -9.80 -1.42 1.34
N ILE A 52 -9.52 -2.69 1.08
CA ILE A 52 -9.55 -3.27 -0.28
C ILE A 52 -10.46 -4.51 -0.24
N PRO A 53 -11.80 -4.32 -0.18
CA PRO A 53 -12.72 -5.38 0.24
C PRO A 53 -12.69 -6.62 -0.65
N GLU A 54 -12.52 -6.44 -1.96
CA GLU A 54 -12.52 -7.53 -2.94
C GLU A 54 -11.29 -8.44 -2.84
N ILE A 55 -10.23 -8.00 -2.14
CA ILE A 55 -8.96 -8.73 -2.03
C ILE A 55 -8.65 -9.13 -0.60
N PHE A 56 -8.86 -8.23 0.36
CA PHE A 56 -8.49 -8.42 1.77
C PHE A 56 -9.68 -8.34 2.74
N GLY A 57 -10.92 -8.27 2.24
CA GLY A 57 -12.12 -8.18 3.07
C GLY A 57 -12.11 -6.95 3.97
N ASP A 58 -12.36 -7.14 5.26
CA ASP A 58 -12.46 -6.04 6.23
C ASP A 58 -11.11 -5.56 6.77
N GLN A 59 -9.99 -6.07 6.25
CA GLN A 59 -8.68 -5.62 6.69
C GLN A 59 -8.46 -4.13 6.38
N VAL A 60 -8.10 -3.38 7.41
CA VAL A 60 -7.74 -1.97 7.32
C VAL A 60 -6.23 -1.84 7.10
N PHE A 61 -5.87 -0.97 6.16
CA PHE A 61 -4.50 -0.58 5.86
C PHE A 61 -4.30 0.89 6.16
N THR A 62 -3.07 1.27 6.49
CA THR A 62 -2.67 2.66 6.74
C THR A 62 -1.63 3.07 5.71
N VAL A 63 -1.84 4.23 5.09
CA VAL A 63 -0.86 4.86 4.19
C VAL A 63 0.30 5.38 5.04
N GLU A 64 1.38 4.61 5.12
CA GLU A 64 2.57 5.00 5.88
C GLU A 64 3.78 5.21 4.99
N ASP A 65 3.71 4.79 3.72
CA ASP A 65 4.85 4.85 2.82
C ASP A 65 4.55 5.59 1.51
N ARG A 66 5.61 5.87 0.75
CA ARG A 66 5.56 6.58 -0.53
C ARG A 66 6.18 5.75 -1.65
N MET A 67 5.68 6.01 -2.85
CA MET A 67 6.16 5.38 -4.07
C MET A 67 7.01 6.35 -4.87
N HIS A 68 7.85 5.83 -5.76
CA HIS A 68 8.50 6.65 -6.78
C HIS A 68 7.44 7.42 -7.61
N GLU A 69 7.72 8.68 -7.98
CA GLU A 69 6.77 9.62 -8.61
C GLU A 69 6.03 9.04 -9.83
N ARG A 70 6.73 8.28 -10.69
CA ARG A 70 6.16 7.54 -11.83
C ARG A 70 5.02 6.56 -11.51
N ASN A 71 4.84 6.19 -10.25
CA ASN A 71 3.79 5.29 -9.76
C ASN A 71 2.77 6.03 -8.89
N SER A 72 2.67 7.36 -9.01
CA SER A 72 1.84 8.22 -8.16
C SER A 72 0.34 7.94 -8.23
N ASN A 73 -0.13 7.14 -9.17
CA ASN A 73 -1.53 6.77 -9.38
C ASN A 73 -1.90 5.36 -8.87
N LYS A 74 -1.03 4.72 -8.07
CA LYS A 74 -1.21 3.35 -7.58
C LYS A 74 -1.32 3.29 -6.07
N LEU A 75 -1.76 2.14 -5.57
CA LEU A 75 -1.67 1.76 -4.16
C LEU A 75 -0.80 0.51 -4.06
N ASP A 76 0.30 0.56 -3.31
CA ASP A 76 1.21 -0.59 -3.15
C ASP A 76 1.05 -1.21 -1.76
N VAL A 77 0.68 -2.48 -1.70
CA VAL A 77 0.53 -3.20 -0.43
C VAL A 77 1.85 -3.81 -0.03
N TRP A 78 2.26 -3.58 1.22
CA TRP A 78 3.48 -4.20 1.74
C TRP A 78 3.26 -5.68 2.07
N PHE A 79 4.20 -6.52 1.65
CA PHE A 79 4.28 -7.93 1.98
C PHE A 79 5.63 -8.26 2.65
N PRO A 80 5.65 -9.19 3.62
CA PRO A 80 6.89 -9.61 4.27
C PRO A 80 7.80 -10.41 3.34
N ASN A 81 7.23 -11.16 2.39
CA ASN A 81 7.99 -12.01 1.46
C ASN A 81 7.83 -11.52 0.02
N THR A 82 8.95 -11.41 -0.68
CA THR A 82 8.97 -11.11 -2.11
C THR A 82 8.15 -12.10 -2.95
N SER A 83 8.18 -13.39 -2.63
CA SER A 83 7.42 -14.40 -3.39
C SER A 83 5.92 -14.15 -3.34
N ASP A 84 5.42 -13.65 -2.21
CA ASP A 84 4.00 -13.39 -2.02
C ASP A 84 3.60 -12.10 -2.75
N ALA A 85 4.45 -11.06 -2.71
CA ALA A 85 4.27 -9.86 -3.52
C ALA A 85 4.21 -10.17 -5.03
N LEU A 86 5.10 -11.04 -5.52
CA LEU A 86 5.11 -11.46 -6.92
C LEU A 86 3.86 -12.26 -7.30
N ARG A 87 3.38 -13.14 -6.40
CA ARG A 87 2.15 -13.92 -6.61
C ARG A 87 0.90 -13.04 -6.59
N PHE A 88 0.89 -11.99 -5.77
CA PHE A 88 -0.21 -11.03 -5.71
C PHE A 88 -0.44 -10.38 -7.08
N GLY A 89 0.65 -9.94 -7.71
CA GLY A 89 0.66 -9.35 -9.04
C GLY A 89 0.05 -7.95 -9.08
N VAL A 90 -0.56 -7.59 -10.21
CA VAL A 90 -1.22 -6.29 -10.41
C VAL A 90 -2.73 -6.52 -10.45
N ARG A 91 -3.49 -5.76 -9.68
CA ARG A 91 -4.95 -5.86 -9.60
C ARG A 91 -5.58 -4.49 -9.77
N ASN A 92 -6.62 -4.38 -10.59
CA ASN A 92 -7.49 -3.20 -10.60
C ASN A 92 -8.71 -3.54 -9.75
N THR A 93 -8.95 -2.75 -8.71
CA THR A 93 -10.05 -2.98 -7.77
C THR A 93 -10.49 -1.65 -7.16
N ARG A 94 -11.52 -1.71 -6.31
CA ARG A 94 -12.03 -0.57 -5.56
C ARG A 94 -11.38 -0.52 -4.19
N VAL A 95 -10.87 0.65 -3.86
CA VAL A 95 -10.31 0.97 -2.55
C VAL A 95 -11.28 1.91 -1.86
N GLU A 96 -11.65 1.57 -0.64
CA GLU A 96 -12.46 2.41 0.22
C GLU A 96 -11.56 3.28 1.09
N ILE A 97 -11.80 4.58 1.12
CA ILE A 97 -11.11 5.52 2.00
C ILE A 97 -11.98 5.76 3.23
N LEU A 98 -11.39 5.59 4.42
CA LEU A 98 -12.06 5.74 5.73
C LEU A 98 -11.89 7.15 6.31
#